data_AF-A0A090WWL2-F1
#
_entry.id   AF-A0A090WWL2-F1
#
_cell.length_a   1.000
_cell.length_b   1.000
_cell.length_c   1.000
_cell.angle_alpha   90.00
_cell.angle_beta   90.00
_cell.angle_gamma   90.00
#
_symmetry.space_group_name_H-M   'P 1'
#
loop_
_entity.id
_entity.type
_entity.pdbx_description
1 polymer ?
#
loop_
_entity_poly.entity_id
_entity_poly.type
_entity_poly.pdbx_seq_one_letter_code
_entity_poly.pdbx_strand_id
1 'polypeptide(L)'
;MKWLGDGPYRVWRNRMKGTKFKIWQNKYNNTVTGESGFVYPEFKGFFSNLYWAKVKGKNNNGFTVYCNSEHIYLRMLTPQQPKEDPNHRVSVDFPEGDISFIKNIPAIGTKFQTGGDKMGPQGNSENYFGNDDNPILIELTFEF
;
A
#
# COMPACT_ATOMS: atom_id res chain seq x y z
N MET A 1 12.85 5.49 -0.22
CA MET A 1 11.89 5.86 0.83
C MET A 1 12.37 5.28 2.13
N LYS A 2 12.32 6.04 3.23
CA LYS A 2 12.56 5.54 4.59
C LYS A 2 11.31 5.84 5.41
N TRP A 3 10.79 4.89 6.18
CA TRP A 3 9.53 5.10 6.93
C TRP A 3 9.54 4.31 8.23
N LEU A 4 8.67 4.71 9.16
CA LEU A 4 8.32 3.93 10.34
C LEU A 4 6.90 3.39 10.17
N GLY A 5 6.79 2.07 10.29
CA GLY A 5 5.53 1.36 10.15
C GLY A 5 5.77 -0.12 9.92
N ASP A 6 4.76 -0.76 9.35
CA ASP A 6 4.86 -2.16 8.95
C ASP A 6 5.60 -2.28 7.62
N GLY A 7 6.50 -3.25 7.54
CA GLY A 7 7.28 -3.52 6.34
C GLY A 7 8.08 -4.82 6.47
N PRO A 8 9.01 -5.09 5.55
CA PRO A 8 9.47 -4.21 4.47
C PRO A 8 8.64 -4.28 3.18
N TYR A 9 7.72 -5.25 3.10
CA TYR A 9 6.91 -5.54 1.92
C TYR A 9 5.62 -4.74 1.88
N ARG A 10 5.07 -4.58 0.66
CA ARG A 10 3.71 -4.09 0.47
C ARG A 10 2.68 -5.08 1.02
N VAL A 11 1.53 -4.58 1.41
CA VAL A 11 0.41 -5.37 1.95
C VAL A 11 -0.83 -5.25 1.08
N TRP A 12 -1.74 -6.20 1.26
CA TRP A 12 -3.10 -6.19 0.70
C TRP A 12 -4.08 -6.46 1.83
N ARG A 13 -5.36 -6.09 1.67
CA ARG A 13 -6.38 -6.30 2.72
C ARG A 13 -6.41 -7.74 3.25
N ASN A 14 -6.32 -8.70 2.35
CA ASN A 14 -6.29 -10.14 2.66
C ASN A 14 -4.88 -10.72 2.84
N ARG A 15 -3.82 -9.89 2.83
CA ARG A 15 -2.42 -10.30 3.02
C ARG A 15 -1.65 -9.27 3.85
N MET A 16 -2.02 -9.19 5.12
CA MET A 16 -1.38 -8.30 6.11
C MET A 16 -0.25 -8.98 6.89
N LYS A 17 -0.23 -10.33 6.94
CA LYS A 17 0.76 -11.09 7.71
C LYS A 17 2.13 -11.07 7.01
N GLY A 18 3.19 -11.06 7.82
CA GLY A 18 4.58 -11.14 7.34
C GLY A 18 5.37 -9.83 7.43
N THR A 19 4.71 -8.73 7.78
CA THR A 19 5.36 -7.47 8.11
C THR A 19 5.79 -7.42 9.58
N LYS A 20 6.77 -6.55 9.89
CA LYS A 20 7.14 -6.20 11.27
C LYS A 20 7.14 -4.69 11.42
N PHE A 21 6.71 -4.21 12.58
CA PHE A 21 6.76 -2.80 12.94
C PHE A 21 8.20 -2.37 13.26
N LYS A 22 8.85 -1.63 12.35
CA LYS A 22 10.23 -1.14 12.48
C LYS A 22 10.44 0.10 11.59
N ILE A 23 11.65 0.66 11.66
CA ILE A 23 12.13 1.60 10.66
C ILE A 23 12.63 0.82 9.44
N TRP A 24 12.08 1.12 8.28
CA TRP A 24 12.39 0.46 7.02
C TRP A 24 12.96 1.45 6.01
N GLN A 25 13.73 0.93 5.05
CA GLN A 25 14.28 1.71 3.95
C GLN A 25 14.32 0.87 2.67
N ASN A 26 13.53 1.29 1.67
CA ASN A 26 13.49 0.64 0.36
C ASN A 26 14.09 1.58 -0.70
N LYS A 27 14.91 0.99 -1.57
CA LYS A 27 15.39 1.62 -2.81
C LYS A 27 14.29 1.53 -3.87
N TYR A 28 14.24 2.51 -4.77
CA TYR A 28 13.30 2.50 -5.88
C TYR A 28 13.53 1.26 -6.76
N ASN A 29 12.46 0.55 -7.07
CA ASN A 29 12.44 -0.56 -8.02
C ASN A 29 11.08 -0.61 -8.74
N ASN A 30 11.08 -1.24 -9.91
CA ASN A 30 9.91 -1.48 -10.74
C ASN A 30 9.64 -3.00 -10.85
N THR A 31 9.90 -3.76 -9.80
CA THR A 31 9.67 -5.20 -9.78
C THR A 31 8.18 -5.48 -10.02
N VAL A 32 7.90 -6.32 -11.01
CA VAL A 32 6.56 -6.89 -11.25
C VAL A 32 6.61 -8.31 -10.72
N THR A 33 5.98 -8.55 -9.57
CA THR A 33 5.97 -9.85 -8.90
C THR A 33 5.50 -10.94 -9.86
N GLY A 34 6.37 -11.92 -10.15
CA GLY A 34 6.06 -13.03 -11.05
C GLY A 34 6.35 -12.79 -12.53
N GLU A 35 6.79 -11.58 -12.93
CA GLU A 35 7.10 -11.26 -14.34
C GLU A 35 8.53 -10.72 -14.51
N SER A 36 8.93 -9.68 -13.77
CA SER A 36 10.20 -8.98 -14.04
C SER A 36 10.81 -8.26 -12.83
N GLY A 37 12.11 -7.94 -12.95
CA GLY A 37 12.89 -7.20 -11.95
C GLY A 37 13.36 -8.06 -10.77
N PHE A 38 12.47 -8.85 -10.17
CA PHE A 38 12.75 -9.74 -9.02
C PHE A 38 13.57 -9.09 -7.87
N VAL A 39 13.54 -7.76 -7.75
CA VAL A 39 14.19 -7.02 -6.66
C VAL A 39 13.19 -6.82 -5.54
N TYR A 40 13.46 -7.46 -4.41
CA TYR A 40 12.64 -7.39 -3.20
C TYR A 40 13.43 -6.68 -2.08
N PRO A 41 12.74 -6.00 -1.15
CA PRO A 41 11.30 -5.71 -1.11
C PRO A 41 10.83 -4.75 -2.21
N GLU A 42 9.57 -4.87 -2.64
CA GLU A 42 9.00 -3.96 -3.64
C GLU A 42 8.95 -2.51 -3.13
N PHE A 43 9.18 -1.55 -4.02
CA PHE A 43 9.07 -0.13 -3.68
C PHE A 43 7.62 0.37 -3.77
N LYS A 44 6.84 -0.18 -4.71
CA LYS A 44 5.51 0.34 -5.05
C LYS A 44 4.38 -0.45 -4.41
N GLY A 45 3.33 0.22 -3.94
CA GLY A 45 2.14 -0.40 -3.38
C GLY A 45 1.73 0.20 -2.03
N PHE A 46 0.99 -0.58 -1.23
CA PHE A 46 0.47 -0.15 0.07
C PHE A 46 1.36 -0.61 1.22
N PHE A 47 1.59 0.26 2.20
CA PHE A 47 2.31 -0.03 3.45
C PHE A 47 1.42 0.33 4.63
N SER A 48 1.25 -0.58 5.59
CA SER A 48 0.35 -0.39 6.72
C SER A 48 1.00 0.33 7.90
N ASN A 49 0.14 0.89 8.75
CA ASN A 49 0.50 1.45 10.05
C ASN A 49 1.60 2.52 9.95
N LEU A 50 1.38 3.51 9.07
CA LEU A 50 2.33 4.57 8.83
C LEU A 50 2.37 5.57 10.00
N TYR A 51 3.56 5.81 10.55
CA TYR A 51 3.81 6.91 11.50
C TYR A 51 4.53 8.08 10.84
N TRP A 52 5.54 7.81 10.03
CA TRP A 52 6.20 8.82 9.21
C TRP A 52 6.86 8.19 7.99
N ALA A 53 6.97 8.95 6.91
CA ALA A 53 7.74 8.57 5.73
C ALA A 53 8.57 9.74 5.21
N LYS A 54 9.83 9.46 4.91
CA LYS A 54 10.75 10.35 4.20
C LYS A 54 10.93 9.86 2.76
N VAL A 55 10.42 10.65 1.84
CA VAL A 55 10.50 10.43 0.40
C VAL A 55 11.60 11.32 -0.16
N LYS A 56 12.54 10.73 -0.89
CA LYS A 56 13.63 11.46 -1.56
C LYS A 56 13.32 11.52 -3.05
N GLY A 57 13.19 12.71 -3.60
CA GLY A 57 13.12 12.94 -5.03
C GLY A 57 14.50 12.93 -5.68
N LYS A 58 14.57 12.73 -7.01
CA LYS A 58 15.84 12.75 -7.75
C LYS A 58 16.51 14.12 -7.75
N ASN A 59 15.72 15.20 -7.73
CA ASN A 59 16.19 16.58 -7.83
C ASN A 59 16.17 17.28 -6.47
N ASN A 60 16.41 16.54 -5.39
CA ASN A 60 16.32 17.02 -4.00
C ASN A 60 14.95 17.63 -3.62
N ASN A 61 13.90 17.32 -4.39
CA ASN A 61 12.51 17.72 -4.19
C ASN A 61 11.75 16.66 -3.38
N GLY A 62 12.37 16.20 -2.29
CA GLY A 62 11.74 15.24 -1.38
C GLY A 62 10.75 15.90 -0.44
N PHE A 63 10.13 15.08 0.42
CA PHE A 63 9.38 15.56 1.58
C PHE A 63 9.42 14.51 2.68
N THR A 64 9.20 14.96 3.91
CA THR A 64 8.88 14.10 5.05
C THR A 64 7.42 14.32 5.41
N VAL A 65 6.69 13.24 5.60
CA VAL A 65 5.32 13.26 6.11
C VAL A 65 5.30 12.59 7.48
N TYR A 66 4.63 13.23 8.43
CA TYR A 66 4.31 12.67 9.74
C TYR A 66 2.80 12.43 9.78
N CYS A 67 2.40 11.26 10.28
CA CYS A 67 1.01 10.85 10.39
C CYS A 67 0.64 10.76 11.87
N ASN A 68 -0.32 11.58 12.28
CA ASN A 68 -0.81 11.62 13.66
C ASN A 68 -2.10 10.80 13.83
N SER A 69 -2.52 10.10 12.77
CA SER A 69 -3.70 9.23 12.79
C SER A 69 -3.29 7.76 12.78
N GLU A 70 -4.02 6.95 13.54
CA GLU A 70 -3.80 5.51 13.61
C GLU A 70 -4.33 4.79 12.37
N HIS A 71 -3.78 3.61 12.10
CA HIS A 71 -4.25 2.69 11.06
C HIS A 71 -4.27 3.27 9.65
N ILE A 72 -3.38 4.21 9.34
CA ILE A 72 -3.22 4.79 8.01
C ILE A 72 -2.32 3.92 7.14
N TYR A 73 -2.76 3.70 5.91
CA TYR A 73 -1.98 3.08 4.86
C TYR A 73 -1.35 4.14 3.97
N LEU A 74 -0.06 3.98 3.70
CA LEU A 74 0.65 4.72 2.67
C LEU A 74 0.57 3.96 1.36
N ARG A 75 -0.05 4.54 0.34
CA ARG A 75 0.15 4.14 -1.04
C ARG A 75 1.34 4.89 -1.61
N MET A 76 2.38 4.16 -1.99
CA MET A 76 3.58 4.70 -2.63
C MET A 76 3.65 4.21 -4.07
N LEU A 77 3.34 5.09 -5.03
CA LEU A 77 3.31 4.84 -6.48
C LEU A 77 2.38 3.67 -6.89
N THR A 78 2.06 3.63 -8.19
CA THR A 78 1.28 2.53 -8.77
C THR A 78 2.20 1.41 -9.25
N PRO A 79 2.11 0.19 -8.69
CA PRO A 79 2.77 -0.98 -9.26
C PRO A 79 2.32 -1.20 -10.70
N GLN A 80 3.27 -1.56 -11.57
CA GLN A 80 2.92 -1.96 -12.92
C GLN A 80 2.15 -3.28 -12.86
N GLN A 81 1.01 -3.35 -13.56
CA GLN A 81 0.23 -4.57 -13.69
C GLN A 81 0.98 -5.56 -14.60
N PRO A 82 0.90 -6.87 -14.31
CA PRO A 82 1.48 -7.89 -15.17
C PRO A 82 0.81 -7.87 -16.55
N LYS A 83 1.57 -8.17 -17.60
CA LYS A 83 1.05 -8.19 -18.98
C LYS A 83 0.00 -9.28 -19.20
N GLU A 84 0.16 -10.41 -18.52
CA GLU A 84 -0.71 -11.57 -18.64
C GLU A 84 -1.59 -11.75 -17.38
N ASP A 85 -2.65 -10.96 -17.30
CA ASP A 85 -3.77 -11.20 -16.39
C ASP A 85 -5.12 -11.00 -17.12
N PRO A 86 -5.48 -11.91 -18.05
CA PRO A 86 -6.64 -11.74 -18.91
C PRO A 86 -7.98 -11.68 -18.16
N ASN A 87 -8.00 -12.07 -16.88
CA ASN A 87 -9.19 -12.09 -16.05
C ASN A 87 -9.14 -11.05 -14.91
N HIS A 88 -8.14 -10.16 -14.89
CA HIS A 88 -7.96 -9.11 -13.87
C HIS A 88 -8.10 -9.66 -12.44
N ARG A 89 -7.50 -10.83 -12.17
CA ARG A 89 -7.62 -11.52 -10.87
C ARG A 89 -6.56 -11.07 -9.89
N VAL A 90 -5.36 -10.75 -10.37
CA VAL A 90 -4.21 -10.32 -9.56
C VAL A 90 -3.84 -8.86 -9.83
N SER A 91 -4.42 -8.27 -10.87
CA SER A 91 -4.45 -6.84 -11.11
C SER A 91 -5.51 -6.18 -10.23
N VAL A 92 -5.10 -5.11 -9.55
CA VAL A 92 -5.96 -4.35 -8.65
C VAL A 92 -6.02 -2.91 -9.16
N ASP A 93 -7.21 -2.32 -9.07
CA ASP A 93 -7.42 -0.93 -9.45
C ASP A 93 -6.94 -0.01 -8.34
N PHE A 94 -6.04 0.91 -8.70
CA PHE A 94 -5.51 1.90 -7.78
C PHE A 94 -6.25 3.22 -7.96
N PRO A 95 -6.47 4.00 -6.88
CA PRO A 95 -7.03 5.33 -7.01
C PRO A 95 -6.13 6.23 -7.85
N GLU A 96 -6.69 7.30 -8.42
CA GLU A 96 -5.92 8.26 -9.19
C GLU A 96 -4.80 8.91 -8.34
N GLY A 97 -3.71 9.33 -8.99
CA GLY A 97 -2.54 9.93 -8.35
C GLY A 97 -1.42 8.95 -8.00
N ASP A 98 -0.31 9.47 -7.49
CA ASP A 98 0.92 8.70 -7.25
C ASP A 98 1.13 8.32 -5.78
N ILE A 99 0.75 9.20 -4.84
CA ILE A 99 0.92 8.99 -3.41
C ILE A 99 -0.41 9.26 -2.74
N SER A 100 -0.84 8.36 -1.85
CA SER A 100 -2.12 8.49 -1.16
C SER A 100 -2.01 8.01 0.29
N PHE A 101 -2.77 8.63 1.19
CA PHE A 101 -2.93 8.23 2.58
C PHE A 101 -4.38 7.84 2.79
N ILE A 102 -4.62 6.56 3.08
CA ILE A 102 -5.97 5.98 3.05
C ILE A 102 -6.20 5.08 4.25
N LYS A 103 -7.46 4.95 4.69
CA LYS A 103 -7.86 4.04 5.77
C LYS A 103 -8.16 2.62 5.28
N ASN A 104 -8.36 2.44 3.98
CA ASN A 104 -8.72 1.16 3.40
C ASN A 104 -7.94 0.88 2.14
N ILE A 105 -7.54 -0.38 1.97
CA ILE A 105 -6.80 -0.88 0.81
C ILE A 105 -7.57 -2.03 0.18
N PRO A 106 -7.44 -2.26 -1.13
CA PRO A 106 -8.09 -3.39 -1.78
C PRO A 106 -7.51 -4.76 -1.37
N ALA A 107 -8.33 -5.80 -1.49
CA ALA A 107 -7.86 -7.19 -1.46
C ALA A 107 -7.28 -7.59 -2.81
N ILE A 108 -6.29 -8.50 -2.81
CA ILE A 108 -5.72 -9.06 -4.05
C ILE A 108 -6.24 -10.47 -4.29
N GLY A 109 -6.50 -10.84 -5.54
CA GLY A 109 -6.91 -12.19 -5.86
C GLY A 109 -5.76 -13.20 -5.92
N THR A 110 -6.06 -14.33 -6.53
CA THR A 110 -5.18 -15.47 -6.75
C THR A 110 -5.27 -15.87 -8.22
N LYS A 111 -4.50 -16.89 -8.62
CA LYS A 111 -4.58 -17.45 -9.98
C LYS A 111 -6.01 -17.85 -10.38
N PHE A 112 -6.84 -18.28 -9.41
CA PHE A 112 -8.15 -18.87 -9.66
C PHE A 112 -9.32 -17.97 -9.29
N GLN A 113 -9.14 -17.04 -8.35
CA GLN A 113 -10.22 -16.26 -7.77
C GLN A 113 -9.87 -14.77 -7.75
N THR A 114 -10.85 -13.91 -8.03
CA THR A 114 -10.75 -12.46 -7.87
C THR A 114 -10.65 -12.09 -6.39
N GLY A 115 -9.97 -10.99 -6.07
CA GLY A 115 -9.78 -10.53 -4.69
C GLY A 115 -11.07 -10.11 -3.98
N GLY A 116 -12.04 -9.57 -4.74
CA GLY A 116 -13.34 -9.12 -4.24
C GLY A 116 -14.32 -10.26 -4.00
N ASP A 117 -14.89 -10.30 -2.78
CA ASP A 117 -16.04 -11.09 -2.29
C ASP A 117 -15.97 -12.62 -2.43
N LYS A 118 -14.94 -13.16 -3.10
CA LYS A 118 -14.75 -14.60 -3.33
C LYS A 118 -13.69 -15.23 -2.42
N MET A 119 -13.14 -14.47 -1.48
CA MET A 119 -12.07 -14.89 -0.56
C MET A 119 -12.48 -14.83 0.92
N GLY A 120 -13.78 -14.93 1.19
CA GLY A 120 -14.32 -14.82 2.54
C GLY A 120 -14.23 -13.39 3.10
N PRO A 121 -14.35 -13.20 4.43
CA PRO A 121 -14.47 -11.88 5.05
C PRO A 121 -13.33 -10.91 4.74
N GLN A 122 -12.11 -11.42 4.52
CA GLN A 122 -10.94 -10.59 4.20
C GLN A 122 -10.90 -10.12 2.75
N GLY A 123 -11.73 -10.70 1.88
CA GLY A 123 -11.88 -10.34 0.47
C GLY A 123 -12.97 -9.31 0.18
N ASN A 124 -13.76 -8.91 1.18
CA ASN A 124 -14.83 -7.93 0.98
C ASN A 124 -14.30 -6.63 0.40
N SER A 125 -15.08 -5.96 -0.46
CA SER A 125 -14.73 -4.68 -1.10
C SER A 125 -14.49 -3.54 -0.09
N GLU A 126 -15.16 -3.58 1.05
CA GLU A 126 -15.07 -2.60 2.13
C GLU A 126 -14.84 -3.28 3.48
N ASN A 127 -14.03 -2.62 4.31
CA ASN A 127 -13.86 -2.94 5.72
C ASN A 127 -14.36 -1.75 6.53
N TYR A 128 -15.42 -1.96 7.30
CA TYR A 128 -15.96 -0.97 8.22
C TYR A 128 -15.26 -1.12 9.58
N PHE A 129 -14.56 -0.07 10.00
CA PHE A 129 -13.98 -0.01 11.35
C PHE A 129 -14.98 0.72 12.26
N GLY A 130 -15.93 -0.03 12.80
CA GLY A 130 -16.97 0.49 13.69
C GLY A 130 -18.05 1.31 12.97
N ASN A 131 -19.19 1.47 13.64
CA ASN A 131 -20.20 2.45 13.27
C ASN A 131 -19.90 3.70 14.10
N ASP A 132 -19.16 4.64 13.52
CA ASP A 132 -18.97 5.96 14.08
C ASP A 132 -19.58 6.97 13.10
N ASP A 133 -20.45 7.84 13.60
CA ASP A 133 -21.08 8.91 12.84
C ASP A 133 -20.10 10.08 12.57
N ASN A 134 -18.94 10.06 13.22
CA ASN A 134 -17.90 11.05 12.99
C ASN A 134 -17.26 10.91 11.60
N PRO A 135 -16.91 12.04 10.95
CA PRO A 135 -16.21 12.01 9.67
C PRO A 135 -14.85 11.33 9.80
N ILE A 136 -14.44 10.63 8.74
CA ILE A 136 -13.11 10.03 8.66
C ILE A 136 -12.07 11.16 8.52
N LEU A 137 -11.32 11.41 9.60
CA LEU A 137 -10.22 12.37 9.63
C LEU A 137 -8.86 11.65 9.50
N ILE A 138 -7.95 12.30 8.77
CA ILE A 138 -6.54 11.91 8.64
C ILE A 138 -5.70 13.17 8.85
N GLU A 139 -4.89 13.15 9.91
CA GLU A 139 -4.02 14.25 10.28
C GLU A 139 -2.59 13.98 9.79
N LEU A 140 -2.11 14.85 8.89
CA LEU A 140 -0.80 14.74 8.26
C LEU A 140 -0.05 16.07 8.40
N THR A 141 1.25 15.99 8.70
CA THR A 141 2.16 17.13 8.69
C THR A 141 3.23 16.90 7.64
N PHE A 142 3.42 17.86 6.73
CA PHE A 142 4.42 17.78 5.66
C PHE A 142 5.57 18.75 5.91
N GLU A 143 6.79 18.27 5.67
CA GLU A 143 8.04 19.00 5.70
C GLU A 143 8.70 18.84 4.32
N PHE A 144 8.85 19.93 3.56
CA PHE A 144 9.38 19.92 2.19
C PHE A 144 10.85 20.35 2.14
#